data_AF-A0A8S0FRB9-F1
#
_entry.id   AF-A0A8S0FRB9-F1
#
_cell.length_a   1.000
_cell.length_b   1.000
_cell.length_c   1.000
_cell.angle_alpha   90.00
_cell.angle_beta   90.00
_cell.angle_gamma   90.00
#
_symmetry.space_group_name_H-M   'P 1'
#
loop_
_entity.id
_entity.type
_entity.pdbx_description
1 polymer ?
#
loop_
_entity_poly.entity_id
_entity_poly.type
_entity_poly.pdbx_seq_one_letter_code
_entity_poly.pdbx_strand_id
1 'polypeptide(L)'
;MKLQLDASHYEFIQKGYVGSFNYGPNVKLPSAPNPKDKNLALSTAGNDLTTDTISTRLIHYFNDDWSMNAGVGWQQADRAMRSVSSKILNNQGDISRSMKDSTAAGRFRVLSNTAGLNGHIDTGSICHDLSLSTTGYVWSLYSAKGTGSSYSWGTTNMYHPDDC
;
A
#
# COMPACT_ATOMS: atom_id res chain seq x y z
N MET A 1 32.32 -16.20 8.53
CA MET A 1 31.55 -15.22 7.72
C MET A 1 30.21 -15.83 7.34
N LYS A 2 29.12 -15.05 7.38
CA LYS A 2 27.76 -15.46 7.00
C LYS A 2 27.15 -14.44 6.04
N LEU A 3 26.53 -14.92 4.97
CA LEU A 3 25.76 -14.10 4.04
C LEU A 3 24.29 -14.55 4.11
N GLN A 4 23.38 -13.58 4.12
CA GLN A 4 21.93 -13.80 4.11
C GLN A 4 21.34 -13.04 2.93
N LEU A 5 20.42 -13.68 2.21
CA LEU A 5 19.64 -13.11 1.13
C LEU A 5 18.18 -13.43 1.42
N ASP A 6 17.36 -12.40 1.45
CA ASP A 6 15.92 -12.51 1.67
C ASP A 6 15.20 -11.84 0.50
N ALA A 7 14.24 -12.54 -0.08
CA ALA A 7 13.39 -12.01 -1.14
C ALA A 7 11.93 -12.34 -0.83
N SER A 8 11.03 -11.42 -1.12
CA SER A 8 9.59 -11.65 -0.97
C SER A 8 8.80 -10.96 -2.06
N HIS A 9 7.67 -11.58 -2.41
CA HIS A 9 6.65 -11.05 -3.29
C HIS A 9 5.33 -11.15 -2.55
N TYR A 10 4.60 -10.04 -2.50
CA TYR A 10 3.27 -9.96 -1.92
C TYR A 10 2.33 -9.32 -2.92
N GLU A 11 1.21 -9.99 -3.19
CA GLU A 11 0.15 -9.51 -4.06
C GLU A 11 -1.16 -9.49 -3.29
N PHE A 12 -1.87 -8.37 -3.39
CA PHE A 12 -3.18 -8.17 -2.81
C PHE A 12 -4.13 -7.62 -3.87
N ILE A 13 -5.07 -8.46 -4.29
CA ILE A 13 -6.13 -8.09 -5.22
C ILE A 13 -7.44 -8.17 -4.47
N GLN A 14 -8.13 -7.03 -4.36
CA GLN A 14 -9.51 -7.02 -3.94
C GLN A 14 -10.30 -6.04 -4.82
N LYS A 15 -11.22 -6.57 -5.62
CA LYS A 15 -12.05 -5.82 -6.58
C LYS A 15 -13.54 -6.06 -6.37
N GLY A 16 -14.38 -5.21 -6.94
CA GLY A 16 -15.83 -5.40 -6.93
C GLY A 16 -16.50 -5.08 -5.59
N TYR A 17 -16.03 -4.05 -4.88
CA TYR A 17 -16.72 -3.54 -3.70
C TYR A 17 -17.77 -2.52 -4.10
N VAL A 18 -18.89 -2.54 -3.38
CA VAL A 18 -19.88 -1.48 -3.44
C VAL A 18 -19.23 -0.20 -2.89
N GLY A 19 -19.27 0.85 -3.70
CA GLY A 19 -18.72 2.16 -3.36
C GLY A 19 -19.50 2.89 -2.27
N SER A 20 -19.07 4.10 -1.95
CA SER A 20 -19.81 4.97 -1.04
C SER A 20 -21.09 5.50 -1.69
N PHE A 21 -22.16 5.64 -0.90
CA PHE A 21 -23.35 6.39 -1.30
C PHE A 21 -23.36 7.77 -0.64
N ASN A 22 -23.67 8.80 -1.41
CA ASN A 22 -23.83 10.16 -0.92
C ASN A 22 -25.11 10.79 -1.50
N TYR A 23 -25.76 11.67 -0.75
CA TYR A 23 -26.99 12.34 -1.16
C TYR A 23 -26.96 13.82 -0.78
N GLY A 24 -27.74 14.64 -1.49
CA GLY A 24 -27.84 16.08 -1.22
C GLY A 24 -28.92 16.41 -0.18
N PRO A 25 -28.93 17.64 0.37
CA PRO A 25 -29.88 18.05 1.41
C PRO A 25 -31.36 17.96 0.98
N ASN A 26 -31.63 18.07 -0.32
CA ASN A 26 -32.98 18.02 -0.88
C ASN A 26 -33.44 16.60 -1.29
N VAL A 27 -32.61 15.57 -1.04
CA VAL A 27 -32.95 14.17 -1.33
C VAL A 27 -33.34 13.51 -0.02
N LYS A 28 -34.58 13.01 0.07
CA LYS A 28 -35.01 12.18 1.19
C LYS A 28 -34.29 10.83 1.04
N LEU A 29 -33.51 10.45 2.05
CA LEU A 29 -32.75 9.20 2.02
C LEU A 29 -33.68 8.01 1.70
N PRO A 30 -33.52 7.36 0.53
CA PRO A 30 -34.33 6.22 0.14
C PRO A 30 -33.98 4.96 0.96
N SER A 31 -34.81 3.92 0.89
CA SER A 31 -34.51 2.64 1.54
C SER A 31 -33.24 2.03 0.96
N ALA A 32 -32.46 1.32 1.78
CA ALA A 32 -31.24 0.67 1.31
C ALA A 32 -31.55 -0.34 0.19
N PRO A 33 -30.77 -0.36 -0.89
CA PRO A 33 -30.90 -1.38 -1.93
C PRO A 33 -30.41 -2.75 -1.40
N ASN A 34 -30.64 -3.81 -2.17
CA ASN A 34 -30.14 -5.13 -1.82
C ASN A 34 -28.60 -5.14 -1.85
N PRO A 35 -27.91 -5.31 -0.71
CA PRO A 35 -26.45 -5.27 -0.67
C PRO A 35 -25.79 -6.47 -1.38
N LYS A 36 -26.56 -7.51 -1.73
CA LYS A 36 -26.09 -8.67 -2.47
C LYS A 36 -26.17 -8.49 -3.99
N ASP A 37 -26.71 -7.37 -4.49
CA ASP A 37 -26.72 -7.10 -5.91
C ASP A 37 -25.31 -6.74 -6.39
N LYS A 38 -24.73 -7.63 -7.18
CA LYS A 38 -23.36 -7.48 -7.71
C LYS A 38 -23.22 -6.27 -8.64
N ASN A 39 -24.29 -5.81 -9.28
CA ASN A 39 -24.25 -4.69 -10.22
C ASN A 39 -24.15 -3.33 -9.50
N LEU A 40 -24.32 -3.31 -8.17
CA LEU A 40 -24.02 -2.15 -7.33
C LEU A 40 -22.52 -1.93 -7.14
N ALA A 41 -21.72 -2.98 -7.31
CA ALA A 41 -20.27 -2.88 -7.34
C ALA A 41 -19.80 -2.66 -8.78
N LEU A 42 -18.69 -1.93 -8.96
CA LEU A 42 -17.98 -1.92 -10.23
C LEU A 42 -16.86 -2.96 -10.14
N SER A 43 -16.95 -4.01 -10.97
CA SER A 43 -15.99 -5.14 -10.98
C SER A 43 -14.54 -4.70 -11.23
N THR A 44 -14.34 -3.56 -11.89
CA THR A 44 -13.03 -2.97 -12.21
C THR A 44 -12.46 -2.05 -11.13
N ALA A 45 -13.28 -1.68 -10.14
CA ALA A 45 -12.85 -0.86 -9.01
C ALA A 45 -12.35 -1.71 -7.84
N GLY A 46 -11.43 -1.14 -7.06
CA GLY A 46 -10.82 -1.80 -5.91
C GLY A 46 -9.31 -1.59 -5.87
N ASN A 47 -8.64 -2.52 -5.20
CA ASN A 47 -7.21 -2.50 -4.95
C ASN A 47 -6.52 -3.64 -5.71
N ASP A 48 -5.38 -3.29 -6.27
CA ASP A 48 -4.45 -4.19 -6.94
C ASP A 48 -3.05 -3.70 -6.54
N LEU A 49 -2.51 -4.37 -5.51
CA LEU A 49 -1.31 -3.93 -4.81
C LEU A 49 -0.26 -5.03 -4.91
N THR A 50 0.94 -4.67 -5.32
CA THR A 50 2.09 -5.57 -5.37
C THR A 50 3.21 -4.98 -4.54
N THR A 51 3.92 -5.80 -3.77
CA THR A 51 5.14 -5.39 -3.08
C THR A 51 6.20 -6.45 -3.28
N ASP A 52 7.34 -6.02 -3.82
CA ASP A 52 8.54 -6.83 -3.99
C ASP A 52 9.61 -6.30 -3.06
N THR A 53 10.28 -7.20 -2.35
CA THR A 53 11.41 -6.86 -1.48
C THR A 53 12.59 -7.78 -1.78
N ILE A 54 13.79 -7.23 -1.78
CA ILE A 54 15.03 -7.99 -1.76
C ILE A 54 15.98 -7.35 -0.76
N SER A 55 16.67 -8.16 0.04
CA SER A 55 17.68 -7.65 0.96
C SER A 55 18.83 -8.64 1.11
N THR A 56 20.01 -8.09 1.34
CA THR A 56 21.21 -8.87 1.61
C THR A 56 21.86 -8.38 2.88
N ARG A 57 22.33 -9.31 3.73
CA ARG A 57 23.07 -9.00 4.94
C ARG A 57 24.35 -9.84 5.01
N LEU A 58 25.47 -9.17 5.20
CA LEU A 58 26.76 -9.76 5.48
C LEU A 58 27.04 -9.66 6.98
N ILE A 59 27.50 -10.76 7.58
CA ILE A 59 28.01 -10.80 8.95
C ILE A 59 29.42 -11.36 8.89
N HIS A 60 30.38 -10.56 9.35
CA HIS A 60 31.79 -10.93 9.40
C HIS A 60 32.25 -10.95 10.86
N TYR A 61 32.88 -12.04 11.27
CA TYR A 61 33.52 -12.17 12.57
C TYR A 61 35.01 -12.00 12.33
N PHE A 62 35.60 -10.95 12.90
CA PHE A 62 37.04 -10.72 12.79
C PHE A 62 37.79 -11.68 13.71
N ASN A 63 37.23 -11.93 14.89
CA ASN A 63 37.64 -12.90 15.90
C ASN A 63 36.44 -13.17 16.85
N ASP A 64 36.68 -13.84 17.98
CA ASP A 64 35.64 -14.16 18.97
C ASP A 64 35.06 -12.91 19.66
N ASP A 65 35.83 -11.83 19.74
CA ASP A 65 35.46 -10.60 20.44
C ASP A 65 34.80 -9.55 19.52
N TRP A 66 35.10 -9.57 18.22
CA TRP A 66 34.72 -8.51 17.28
C TRP A 66 33.96 -9.05 16.07
N SER A 67 32.81 -8.43 15.80
CA SER A 67 32.00 -8.72 14.62
C SER A 67 31.44 -7.47 13.97
N MET A 68 31.30 -7.53 12.65
CA MET A 68 30.62 -6.54 11.83
C MET A 68 29.39 -7.14 11.17
N ASN A 69 28.34 -6.34 11.03
CA ASN A 69 27.23 -6.63 10.14
C ASN A 69 27.00 -5.46 9.19
N ALA A 70 26.64 -5.75 7.95
CA ALA A 70 26.21 -4.74 6.99
C ALA A 70 25.11 -5.29 6.10
N GLY A 71 24.22 -4.44 5.63
CA GLY A 71 23.13 -4.87 4.76
C GLY A 71 22.60 -3.77 3.87
N VAL A 72 22.01 -4.19 2.77
CA VAL A 72 21.28 -3.34 1.83
C VAL A 72 19.93 -3.98 1.54
N GLY A 73 18.91 -3.16 1.37
CA GLY A 73 17.56 -3.59 1.08
C GLY A 73 16.93 -2.74 -0.01
N TRP A 74 16.16 -3.36 -0.88
CA TRP A 74 15.33 -2.70 -1.86
C TRP A 74 13.89 -3.19 -1.72
N GLN A 75 12.96 -2.25 -1.75
CA GLN A 75 11.53 -2.52 -1.78
C GLN A 75 10.89 -1.67 -2.87
N GLN A 76 9.99 -2.25 -3.64
CA GLN A 76 9.06 -1.53 -4.50
C GLN A 76 7.64 -1.94 -4.15
N ALA A 77 6.76 -0.96 -4.00
CA ALA A 77 5.34 -1.18 -3.91
C ALA A 77 4.64 -0.48 -5.07
N ASP A 78 3.83 -1.25 -5.79
CA ASP A 78 2.94 -0.82 -6.86
C ASP A 78 1.50 -0.85 -6.34
N ARG A 79 0.75 0.21 -6.61
CA ARG A 79 -0.57 0.45 -6.04
C ARG A 79 -1.51 0.99 -7.11
N ALA A 80 -2.33 0.12 -7.67
CA ALA A 80 -3.52 0.52 -8.42
C ALA A 80 -4.72 0.48 -7.48
N MET A 81 -5.22 1.67 -7.11
CA MET A 81 -6.33 1.82 -6.17
C MET A 81 -7.40 2.71 -6.78
N ARG A 82 -8.60 2.16 -6.94
CA ARG A 82 -9.76 2.81 -7.53
C ARG A 82 -10.94 2.75 -6.58
N SER A 83 -11.53 3.89 -6.29
CA SER A 83 -12.74 4.00 -5.48
C SER A 83 -13.94 4.36 -6.34
N VAL A 84 -15.12 3.88 -5.92
CA VAL A 84 -16.41 4.22 -6.54
C VAL A 84 -17.21 5.08 -5.59
N SER A 85 -17.84 6.12 -6.12
CA SER A 85 -18.79 6.97 -5.40
C SER A 85 -20.10 7.06 -6.18
N SER A 86 -21.20 6.80 -5.50
CA SER A 86 -22.56 6.81 -6.02
C SER A 86 -23.34 7.97 -5.39
N LYS A 87 -23.67 8.98 -6.19
CA LYS A 87 -24.51 10.10 -5.74
C LYS A 87 -25.98 9.79 -6.01
N ILE A 88 -26.79 9.71 -4.96
CA ILE A 88 -28.25 9.59 -5.06
C ILE A 88 -28.82 10.92 -5.58
N LEU A 89 -29.56 10.84 -6.66
CA LEU A 89 -30.09 11.97 -7.41
C LEU A 89 -31.51 12.33 -6.98
N ASN A 90 -32.31 11.35 -6.58
CA ASN A 90 -33.71 11.53 -6.21
C ASN A 90 -34.22 10.44 -5.25
N ASN A 91 -35.48 10.56 -4.84
CA ASN A 91 -36.12 9.66 -3.88
C ASN A 91 -36.54 8.31 -4.52
N GLN A 92 -36.41 8.17 -5.84
CA GLN A 92 -36.69 6.95 -6.60
C GLN A 92 -35.47 6.00 -6.67
N GLY A 93 -34.31 6.43 -6.15
CA GLY A 93 -33.09 5.62 -6.09
C GLY A 93 -32.19 5.77 -7.32
N ASP A 94 -32.39 6.79 -8.16
CA ASP A 94 -31.47 7.05 -9.25
C ASP A 94 -30.12 7.50 -8.71
N ILE A 95 -29.04 6.91 -9.20
CA ILE A 95 -27.67 7.18 -8.78
C ILE A 95 -26.79 7.57 -9.96
N SER A 96 -25.96 8.60 -9.78
CA SER A 96 -24.83 8.87 -10.67
C SER A 96 -23.56 8.25 -10.09
N ARG A 97 -22.89 7.41 -10.87
CA ARG A 97 -21.67 6.69 -10.44
C ARG A 97 -20.43 7.39 -10.99
N SER A 98 -19.43 7.52 -10.14
CA SER A 98 -18.11 8.01 -10.53
C SER A 98 -17.02 7.12 -9.94
N MET A 99 -15.96 6.91 -10.70
CA MET A 99 -14.77 6.21 -10.25
C MET A 99 -13.61 7.19 -10.17
N LYS A 100 -12.79 7.06 -9.15
CA LYS A 100 -11.58 7.89 -8.97
C LYS A 100 -10.39 7.01 -8.68
N ASP A 101 -9.29 7.28 -9.38
CA ASP A 101 -7.99 6.76 -8.96
C ASP A 101 -7.55 7.45 -7.66
N SER A 102 -6.85 6.71 -6.81
CA SER A 102 -6.27 7.27 -5.59
C SER A 102 -5.28 8.39 -5.91
N THR A 103 -5.25 9.41 -5.07
CA THR A 103 -4.24 10.48 -5.11
C THR A 103 -2.91 10.05 -4.47
N ALA A 104 -2.87 8.91 -3.79
CA ALA A 104 -1.63 8.35 -3.27
C ALA A 104 -0.68 7.95 -4.41
N ALA A 105 0.63 7.95 -4.15
CA ALA A 105 1.62 7.55 -5.15
C ALA A 105 1.35 6.14 -5.67
N GLY A 106 1.15 5.99 -6.98
CA GLY A 106 0.91 4.69 -7.62
C GLY A 106 2.10 3.74 -7.48
N ARG A 107 3.32 4.27 -7.25
CA ARG A 107 4.48 3.47 -6.90
C ARG A 107 5.32 4.17 -5.83
N PHE A 108 5.93 3.40 -4.94
CA PHE A 108 7.07 3.89 -4.16
C PHE A 108 8.20 2.88 -4.12
N ARG A 109 9.43 3.38 -3.95
CA ARG A 109 10.65 2.58 -3.81
C ARG A 109 11.41 3.00 -2.57
N VAL A 110 11.89 2.03 -1.80
CA VAL A 110 12.78 2.26 -0.66
C VAL A 110 14.08 1.52 -0.93
N LEU A 111 15.19 2.25 -0.94
CA LEU A 111 16.53 1.69 -0.89
C LEU A 111 17.08 1.97 0.51
N SER A 112 17.42 0.93 1.26
CA SER A 112 17.89 1.03 2.64
C SER A 112 19.27 0.42 2.82
N ASN A 113 19.99 0.88 3.85
CA ASN A 113 21.28 0.34 4.24
C ASN A 113 21.41 0.28 5.77
N THR A 114 22.24 -0.65 6.24
CA THR A 114 22.67 -0.75 7.64
C THR A 114 24.12 -1.16 7.72
N ALA A 115 24.83 -0.66 8.74
CA ALA A 115 26.15 -1.15 9.12
C ALA A 115 26.28 -1.08 10.64
N GLY A 116 26.83 -2.12 11.25
CA GLY A 116 27.10 -2.16 12.68
C GLY A 116 28.37 -2.92 13.01
N LEU A 117 28.97 -2.54 14.12
CA LEU A 117 30.18 -3.11 14.71
C LEU A 117 29.87 -3.45 16.16
N ASN A 118 30.13 -4.69 16.55
CA ASN A 118 30.04 -5.16 17.93
C ASN A 118 31.42 -5.62 18.38
N GLY A 119 31.76 -5.33 19.62
CA GLY A 119 33.07 -5.62 20.19
C GLY A 119 33.00 -5.95 21.66
N HIS A 120 33.91 -6.82 22.10
CA HIS A 120 34.19 -7.09 23.50
C HIS A 120 35.59 -6.59 23.85
N ILE A 121 35.76 -5.95 24.99
CA ILE A 121 37.06 -5.45 25.48
C ILE A 121 37.15 -5.64 26.99
N ASP A 122 38.23 -6.26 27.45
CA ASP A 122 38.57 -6.31 28.87
C ASP A 122 39.55 -5.21 29.26
N THR A 123 39.21 -4.44 30.30
CA THR A 123 40.11 -3.47 30.94
C THR A 123 40.34 -3.89 32.39
N GLY A 124 41.38 -4.71 32.63
CA GLY A 124 41.67 -5.27 33.95
C GLY A 124 40.59 -6.25 34.38
N SER A 125 39.92 -5.99 35.50
CA SER A 125 38.81 -6.81 36.01
C SER A 125 37.43 -6.38 35.50
N ILE A 126 37.37 -5.49 34.50
CA ILE A 126 36.12 -4.92 33.97
C ILE A 126 35.99 -5.33 32.50
N CYS A 127 34.91 -6.02 32.17
CA CYS A 127 34.54 -6.40 30.81
C CYS A 127 33.59 -5.34 30.20
N HIS A 128 33.79 -5.00 28.92
CA HIS A 128 32.96 -4.04 28.17
C HIS A 128 32.43 -4.70 26.89
N ASP A 129 31.12 -4.63 26.69
CA ASP A 129 30.48 -4.92 25.39
C ASP A 129 30.08 -3.62 24.71
N LEU A 130 30.54 -3.45 23.48
CA LEU A 130 30.33 -2.26 22.65
C LEU A 130 29.47 -2.61 21.44
N SER A 131 28.54 -1.73 21.09
CA SER A 131 27.77 -1.82 19.85
C SER A 131 27.60 -0.43 19.23
N LEU A 132 28.03 -0.30 17.98
CA LEU A 132 27.93 0.92 17.18
C LEU A 132 27.20 0.57 15.89
N SER A 133 26.16 1.31 15.52
CA SER A 133 25.37 1.01 14.33
C SER A 133 24.83 2.26 13.65
N THR A 134 24.65 2.18 12.34
CA THR A 134 23.98 3.18 11.52
C THR A 134 23.00 2.51 10.56
N THR A 135 21.91 3.21 10.27
CA THR A 135 20.85 2.80 9.33
C THR A 135 20.38 3.99 8.54
N GLY A 136 20.12 3.81 7.25
CA GLY A 136 19.64 4.86 6.36
C GLY A 136 18.68 4.33 5.31
N TYR A 137 17.94 5.25 4.68
CA TYR A 137 17.10 4.93 3.53
C TYR A 137 16.87 6.14 2.61
N VAL A 138 16.59 5.85 1.34
CA VAL A 138 16.05 6.78 0.35
C VAL A 138 14.67 6.29 -0.05
N TRP A 139 13.67 7.16 0.05
CA TRP A 139 12.29 6.86 -0.32
C TRP A 139 11.87 7.70 -1.53
N SER A 140 11.58 7.02 -2.65
CA SER A 140 11.13 7.65 -3.89
C SER A 140 9.65 7.37 -4.11
N LEU A 141 8.86 8.42 -4.33
CA LEU A 141 7.42 8.36 -4.58
C LEU A 141 7.15 8.72 -6.04
N TYR A 142 6.36 7.90 -6.72
CA TYR A 142 5.96 8.07 -8.11
C TYR A 142 4.44 8.15 -8.19
N SER A 143 3.95 9.34 -8.55
CA SER A 143 2.53 9.62 -8.75
C SER A 143 2.26 9.99 -10.21
N ALA A 144 1.03 9.79 -10.66
CA ALA A 144 0.61 10.31 -11.97
C ALA A 144 0.75 11.84 -11.99
N LYS A 145 1.12 12.40 -13.15
CA LYS A 145 1.15 13.86 -13.36
C LYS A 145 -0.29 14.36 -13.49
N GLY A 146 -0.90 14.80 -12.39
CA GLY A 146 -2.25 15.34 -12.35
C GLY A 146 -3.07 14.85 -11.15
N THR A 147 -4.15 15.55 -10.82
CA THR A 147 -5.13 15.07 -9.84
C THR A 147 -5.79 13.79 -10.36
N GLY A 148 -6.01 12.81 -9.49
CA GLY A 148 -6.63 11.52 -9.83
C GLY A 148 -7.88 11.74 -10.69
N SER A 149 -7.86 11.19 -11.91
CA SER A 149 -8.91 11.44 -12.89
C SER A 149 -10.22 10.85 -12.39
N SER A 150 -11.29 11.64 -12.43
CA SER A 150 -12.63 11.17 -12.11
C SER A 150 -13.30 10.75 -13.40
N TYR A 151 -13.70 9.49 -13.48
CA TYR A 151 -14.42 8.93 -14.62
C TYR A 151 -15.89 8.80 -14.25
N SER A 152 -16.77 9.41 -15.05
CA SER A 152 -18.22 9.25 -14.90
C SER A 152 -18.63 7.91 -15.54
N TRP A 153 -19.38 7.11 -14.79
CA TRP A 153 -19.96 5.84 -15.24
C TRP A 153 -21.46 5.97 -15.53
N GLY A 154 -21.92 7.20 -15.75
CA GLY A 154 -23.31 7.51 -16.06
C GLY A 154 -24.25 7.40 -14.87
N THR A 155 -25.53 7.27 -15.18
CA THR A 155 -26.64 7.19 -14.22
C THR A 155 -27.33 5.84 -14.37
N THR A 156 -27.69 5.22 -13.25
CA THR A 156 -28.51 4.00 -13.18
C THR A 156 -29.45 4.08 -11.98
N ASN A 157 -30.25 3.05 -11.70
CA ASN A 157 -31.08 2.98 -10.50
C ASN A 157 -30.49 1.98 -9.49
N MET A 158 -30.35 2.35 -8.22
CA MET A 158 -29.71 1.48 -7.22
C MET A 158 -30.54 0.25 -6.84
N TYR A 159 -31.83 0.19 -7.18
CA TYR A 159 -32.65 -1.02 -7.01
C TYR A 159 -32.60 -1.94 -8.23
N HIS A 160 -32.22 -1.39 -9.39
CA HIS A 160 -32.08 -2.09 -10.66
C HIS A 160 -30.80 -1.59 -11.37
N PRO A 161 -29.62 -1.93 -10.84
CA PRO A 161 -28.37 -1.36 -11.33
C PRO A 161 -27.91 -2.09 -12.59
N ASP A 162 -27.49 -1.32 -13.59
CA ASP A 162 -26.86 -1.83 -14.81
C ASP A 162 -25.33 -1.91 -14.64
N ASP A 163 -24.70 -2.93 -15.23
CA ASP A 163 -23.25 -3.21 -15.14
C ASP A 163 -22.51 -2.86 -16.45
N CYS A 164 -22.90 -1.77 -17.13
CA CYS A 164 -22.27 -1.34 -18.39
C CYS A 164 -20.76 -1.12 -18.28
#